data_AF-A0A913XR80-F1
#
_entry.id   AF-A0A913XR80-F1
#
_cell.length_a   1.000
_cell.length_b   1.000
_cell.length_c   1.000
_cell.angle_alpha   90.00
_cell.angle_beta   90.00
_cell.angle_gamma   90.00
#
_symmetry.space_group_name_H-M   'P 1'
#
loop_
_entity.id
_entity.type
_entity.pdbx_description
1 polymer ?
#
loop_
_entity_poly.entity_id
_entity_poly.type
_entity_poly.pdbx_seq_one_letter_code
_entity_poly.pdbx_strand_id
1 'polypeptide(L)'
;IQIFKQFNRFRILVCGGDGSIGWVMKEVDNTNLTNKVQIGVLPLGTGNDLSRVLGWGTSFADDNSLPQFLQHLERAKALMLDRWSIMTQECNPTLPPSRSSSTETLDAP
;
A
#
# COMPACT_ATOMS: atom_id res chain seq x y z
N ILE A 1 -8.24 13.32 6.24
CA ILE A 1 -9.24 12.31 5.81
C ILE A 1 -10.49 12.22 6.71
N GLN A 2 -10.44 12.62 7.99
CA GLN A 2 -11.57 12.51 8.94
C GLN A 2 -12.88 13.19 8.50
N ILE A 3 -12.82 14.34 7.81
CA ILE A 3 -14.00 15.04 7.29
C ILE A 3 -14.83 14.17 6.34
N PHE A 4 -14.19 13.20 5.66
CA PHE A 4 -14.87 12.39 4.67
C PHE A 4 -15.76 11.28 5.26
N LYS A 5 -15.70 11.06 6.58
CA LYS A 5 -16.58 10.10 7.27
C LYS A 5 -18.06 10.42 7.08
N GLN A 6 -18.39 11.70 6.87
CA GLN A 6 -19.75 12.20 6.70
C GLN A 6 -20.35 11.89 5.33
N PHE A 7 -19.53 11.54 4.32
CA PHE A 7 -20.04 11.16 3.00
C PHE A 7 -20.33 9.66 2.91
N ASN A 8 -21.35 9.31 2.12
CA ASN A 8 -21.70 7.92 1.84
C ASN A 8 -20.71 7.26 0.88
N ARG A 9 -20.30 7.98 -0.17
CA ARG A 9 -19.31 7.53 -1.15
C ARG A 9 -18.64 8.74 -1.79
N PHE A 10 -17.33 8.66 -2.02
CA PHE A 10 -16.58 9.75 -2.64
C PHE A 10 -15.38 9.22 -3.42
N ARG A 11 -14.87 10.05 -4.32
CA ARG A 11 -13.69 9.74 -5.13
C ARG A 11 -12.52 10.61 -4.70
N ILE A 12 -11.34 10.02 -4.63
CA ILE A 12 -10.08 10.72 -4.39
C ILE A 12 -9.25 10.59 -5.67
N LEU A 13 -8.72 11.70 -6.15
CA LEU A 13 -7.68 11.70 -7.19
C LEU A 13 -6.32 11.82 -6.51
N VAL A 14 -5.43 10.85 -6.75
CA VAL A 14 -4.05 10.91 -6.29
C VAL A 14 -3.17 11.35 -7.45
N CYS A 15 -2.54 12.51 -7.30
CA CYS A 15 -1.60 13.05 -8.27
C CYS A 15 -0.18 12.68 -7.85
N GLY A 16 0.39 11.66 -8.48
CA GLY A 16 1.68 11.09 -8.07
C GLY A 16 1.96 9.74 -8.71
N GLY A 17 2.70 8.88 -8.00
CA GLY A 17 3.00 7.50 -8.41
C GLY A 17 2.58 6.47 -7.36
N ASP A 18 3.04 5.23 -7.50
CA ASP A 18 2.63 4.07 -6.68
C ASP A 18 2.85 4.29 -5.17
N GLY A 19 3.95 4.95 -4.78
CA GLY A 19 4.23 5.27 -3.38
C GLY A 19 3.21 6.23 -2.75
N SER A 20 2.76 7.24 -3.50
CA SER A 20 1.72 8.19 -3.05
C SER A 20 0.37 7.49 -2.88
N ILE A 21 0.02 6.60 -3.82
CA ILE A 21 -1.21 5.81 -3.75
C ILE A 21 -1.16 4.88 -2.53
N GLY A 22 -0.03 4.23 -2.28
CA GLY A 22 0.18 3.38 -1.10
C GLY A 22 -0.03 4.13 0.22
N TRP A 23 0.50 5.34 0.33
CA TRP A 23 0.29 6.19 1.51
C TRP A 23 -1.19 6.55 1.70
N VAL A 24 -1.88 6.96 0.63
CA VAL A 24 -3.33 7.27 0.69
C VAL A 24 -4.15 6.04 1.07
N MET A 25 -3.85 4.87 0.49
CA MET A 25 -4.52 3.61 0.83
C MET A 25 -4.35 3.26 2.31
N LYS A 26 -3.14 3.41 2.85
CA LYS A 26 -2.86 3.19 4.27
C LYS A 26 -3.68 4.13 5.17
N GLU A 27 -3.79 5.40 4.80
CA GLU A 27 -4.56 6.36 5.59
C GLU A 27 -6.08 6.13 5.50
N VAL A 28 -6.57 5.67 4.35
CA VAL A 28 -7.97 5.23 4.19
C VAL A 28 -8.27 4.05 5.12
N ASP A 29 -7.35 3.10 5.23
CA ASP A 29 -7.49 1.95 6.14
C ASP A 29 -7.51 2.36 7.61
N ASN A 30 -6.58 3.23 8.02
CA ASN A 30 -6.55 3.80 9.37
C ASN A 30 -7.86 4.49 9.75
N THR A 31 -8.61 4.99 8.76
CA THR A 31 -9.85 5.73 8.96
C THR A 31 -11.11 4.88 8.79
N ASN A 32 -10.98 3.57 8.49
CA ASN A 32 -12.08 2.64 8.19
C ASN A 32 -13.01 3.13 7.06
N LEU A 33 -12.44 3.71 5.99
CA LEU A 33 -13.21 4.27 4.87
C LEU A 33 -13.18 3.41 3.59
N THR A 34 -12.59 2.21 3.65
CA THR A 34 -12.33 1.33 2.49
C THR A 34 -13.57 1.08 1.63
N ASN A 35 -14.76 0.93 2.23
CA ASN A 35 -16.00 0.65 1.49
C ASN A 35 -16.66 1.90 0.87
N LYS A 36 -16.15 3.10 1.19
CA LYS A 36 -16.71 4.39 0.77
C LYS A 36 -15.84 5.12 -0.26
N VAL A 37 -14.55 4.80 -0.29
CA VAL A 37 -13.55 5.50 -1.09
C VAL A 37 -13.35 4.81 -2.44
N GLN A 38 -13.23 5.62 -3.49
CA GLN A 38 -12.76 5.19 -4.80
C GLN A 38 -11.55 6.01 -5.19
N ILE A 39 -10.47 5.37 -5.61
CA ILE A 39 -9.20 6.04 -5.89
C ILE A 39 -8.98 6.07 -7.40
N GLY A 40 -8.78 7.27 -7.94
CA GLY A 40 -8.24 7.50 -9.28
C GLY A 40 -6.79 7.95 -9.18
N VAL A 41 -6.03 7.72 -10.26
CA VAL A 41 -4.60 8.03 -10.31
C VAL A 41 -4.34 8.99 -11.45
N LEU A 42 -3.74 10.14 -11.16
CA LEU A 42 -3.12 11.00 -12.16
C LEU A 42 -1.60 10.69 -12.16
N PRO A 43 -1.08 10.03 -13.19
CA PRO A 43 0.30 9.52 -13.20
C PRO A 43 1.33 10.63 -13.38
N LEU A 44 1.74 11.24 -12.27
CA LEU A 44 2.80 12.27 -12.22
C LEU A 44 4.12 11.73 -11.65
N GLY A 45 4.14 10.48 -11.19
CA GLY A 45 5.33 9.86 -10.61
C GLY A 45 6.24 9.18 -11.65
N THR A 46 7.36 8.65 -11.16
CA THR A 46 8.28 7.81 -11.96
C THR A 46 7.83 6.35 -12.02
N GLY A 47 7.26 5.84 -10.92
CA GLY A 47 6.57 4.54 -10.86
C GLY A 47 5.05 4.76 -10.91
N ASN A 48 4.43 4.38 -12.02
CA ASN A 48 2.99 4.53 -12.29
C ASN A 48 2.37 3.18 -12.68
N ASP A 49 2.84 2.08 -12.08
CA ASP A 49 2.41 0.74 -12.45
C ASP A 49 0.92 0.52 -12.16
N LEU A 50 0.42 1.03 -11.03
CA LEU A 50 -1.02 1.01 -10.74
C LEU A 50 -1.82 1.83 -11.75
N SER A 51 -1.30 2.97 -12.22
CA SER A 51 -1.96 3.77 -13.26
C SER A 51 -2.11 2.97 -14.56
N ARG A 52 -1.05 2.26 -14.98
CA ARG A 52 -1.05 1.43 -16.20
C ARG A 52 -2.02 0.26 -16.06
N VAL A 53 -1.98 -0.46 -14.95
CA VAL A 53 -2.83 -1.61 -14.68
C VAL A 53 -4.31 -1.21 -14.60
N LEU A 54 -4.62 -0.06 -14.00
CA LEU A 54 -5.98 0.45 -13.87
C LEU A 54 -6.47 1.20 -15.12
N GLY A 55 -5.64 1.35 -16.14
CA GLY A 55 -5.99 1.98 -17.41
C GLY A 55 -6.02 3.51 -17.41
N TRP A 56 -5.41 4.17 -16.41
CA TRP A 56 -5.27 5.63 -16.34
C TRP A 56 -4.13 6.18 -17.23
N GLY A 57 -3.24 5.31 -17.70
CA GLY A 57 -2.14 5.65 -18.60
C GLY A 57 -0.76 5.59 -17.95
N THR A 58 0.28 5.95 -18.72
CA THR A 58 1.69 5.80 -18.34
C THR A 58 2.26 7.01 -17.61
N SER A 59 1.90 8.22 -18.06
CA SER A 59 2.30 9.50 -17.51
C SER A 59 1.32 10.58 -17.96
N PHE A 60 1.22 11.65 -17.18
CA PHE A 60 0.43 12.82 -17.50
C PHE A 60 1.38 14.02 -17.67
N ALA A 61 1.43 14.59 -18.88
CA ALA A 61 2.39 15.62 -19.24
C ALA A 61 1.78 16.89 -19.85
N ASP A 62 0.54 16.81 -20.37
CA ASP A 62 -0.15 17.95 -20.98
C ASP A 62 -1.25 18.47 -20.05
N ASP A 63 -1.00 19.63 -19.43
CA ASP A 63 -1.95 20.28 -18.53
C ASP A 63 -3.26 20.67 -19.24
N ASN A 64 -3.25 20.89 -20.56
CA ASN A 64 -4.47 21.18 -21.31
C ASN A 64 -5.44 19.99 -21.36
N SER A 65 -4.94 18.77 -21.12
CA SER A 65 -5.74 17.56 -21.07
C SER A 65 -6.39 17.32 -19.70
N LEU A 66 -6.06 18.12 -18.67
CA LEU A 66 -6.58 17.95 -17.30
C LEU A 66 -8.12 18.01 -17.24
N PRO A 67 -8.82 18.94 -17.91
CA PRO A 67 -10.28 18.97 -17.90
C PRO A 67 -10.89 17.69 -18.47
N GLN A 68 -10.31 17.17 -19.55
CA GLN A 68 -10.75 15.92 -20.16
C GLN A 68 -10.45 14.73 -19.25
N PHE A 69 -9.31 14.73 -18.56
CA PHE A 69 -8.97 13.70 -17.59
C PHE A 69 -9.98 13.68 -16.42
N LEU A 70 -10.32 14.83 -15.85
CA LEU A 70 -11.31 14.94 -14.77
C LEU A 70 -12.69 14.46 -15.23
N GLN A 71 -13.05 14.78 -16.47
CA GLN A 71 -14.28 14.32 -17.09
C GLN A 71 -14.32 12.79 -17.25
N HIS A 72 -13.18 12.15 -17.56
CA HIS A 72 -13.05 10.70 -17.57
C HIS A 72 -13.10 10.12 -16.15
N LEU A 73 -12.41 10.75 -15.19
CA LEU A 73 -12.40 10.35 -13.79
C LEU A 73 -13.81 10.33 -13.18
N GLU A 74 -14.65 11.30 -13.50
CA GLU A 74 -16.03 11.39 -13.04
C GLU A 74 -16.86 10.18 -13.52
N ARG A 75 -16.73 9.82 -14.80
CA ARG A 75 -17.48 8.71 -15.43
C ARG A 75 -16.84 7.34 -15.25
N ALA A 76 -15.59 7.28 -14.80
CA ALA A 76 -14.86 6.03 -14.66
C ALA A 76 -15.59 5.04 -13.76
N LYS A 77 -15.51 3.75 -14.11
CA LYS A 77 -16.01 2.66 -13.30
C LYS A 77 -14.98 2.32 -12.23
N ALA A 78 -15.43 2.12 -11.00
CA ALA A 78 -14.56 1.61 -9.96
C ALA A 78 -14.30 0.11 -10.16
N LEU A 79 -13.03 -0.26 -10.04
CA LEU A 79 -12.56 -1.63 -10.03
C LEU A 79 -12.11 -1.98 -8.61
N MET A 80 -12.22 -3.25 -8.26
CA MET A 80 -11.68 -3.74 -6.99
C MET A 80 -10.23 -4.14 -7.18
N LEU A 81 -9.41 -3.75 -6.20
CA LEU A 81 -7.99 -4.05 -6.17
C LEU A 81 -7.75 -4.95 -4.96
N ASP A 82 -7.15 -6.10 -5.19
CA ASP A 82 -6.69 -6.97 -4.11
C ASP A 82 -5.47 -6.34 -3.44
N ARG A 83 -5.45 -6.37 -2.11
CA ARG A 83 -4.32 -5.85 -1.32
C ARG A 83 -3.76 -6.93 -0.44
N TRP A 84 -2.45 -7.05 -0.45
CA TRP A 84 -1.73 -8.00 0.38
C TRP A 84 -1.31 -7.34 1.69
N SER A 85 -1.67 -7.98 2.80
CA SER A 85 -1.18 -7.64 4.13
C SER A 85 -0.08 -8.62 4.51
N ILE A 86 1.17 -8.17 4.46
CA ILE A 86 2.34 -8.98 4.77
C ILE A 86 2.77 -8.66 6.21
N MET A 87 2.85 -9.69 7.06
CA MET A 87 3.41 -9.58 8.40
C MET A 87 4.76 -10.30 8.44
N THR A 88 5.80 -9.59 8.86
CA THR A 88 7.16 -10.15 9.03
C THR A 88 7.46 -10.28 10.52
N GLN A 89 7.97 -11.44 10.94
CA GLN A 89 8.48 -11.66 12.29
C GLN A 89 9.95 -12.03 12.21
N GLU A 90 10.78 -11.42 13.06
CA GLU A 90 12.17 -11.83 13.22
C GLU A 90 12.19 -13.11 14.07
N CYS A 91 12.52 -14.24 13.45
CA CYS A 91 12.84 -15.45 14.19
C CYS A 91 14.24 -15.28 14.80
N ASN A 92 14.34 -14.96 16.09
CA ASN A 92 15.59 -15.07 16.82
C ASN A 92 16.01 -16.55 16.83
N PRO A 93 17.12 -16.94 16.17
CA PRO A 93 17.65 -18.28 16.33
C PRO A 93 18.27 -18.34 17.71
N THR A 94 17.51 -18.81 18.70
CA THR A 94 18.06 -19.18 20.01
C THR A 94 19.16 -20.21 19.76
N LEU A 95 20.41 -19.79 19.98
CA LEU A 95 21.57 -20.67 20.08
C LEU A 95 21.20 -21.87 20.97
N PRO A 96 21.58 -23.11 20.60
CA PRO A 96 21.30 -24.28 21.44
C PRO A 96 21.93 -24.06 22.83
N PRO A 97 21.29 -24.55 23.91
CA PRO A 97 21.85 -24.44 25.25
C PRO A 97 23.24 -25.08 25.25
N SER A 98 24.26 -24.31 25.64
CA SER A 98 25.61 -24.81 25.84
C SER A 98 25.53 -26.00 26.80
N ARG A 99 25.90 -27.20 26.33
CA ARG A 99 26.08 -28.35 27.21
C ARG A 99 27.07 -27.93 28.30
N SER A 100 26.59 -27.86 29.54
CA SER A 100 27.46 -27.77 30.71
C SER A 100 28.44 -28.94 30.66
N SER A 101 29.72 -28.63 30.54
CA SER A 101 30.81 -29.59 30.70
C SER A 101 30.75 -30.16 32.11
N SER A 102 30.19 -31.36 32.27
CA SER A 102 30.41 -32.16 33.47
C SER A 102 31.87 -32.60 33.47
N THR A 103 32.64 -32.00 34.36
CA THR A 103 33.99 -32.44 34.75
C THR A 103 33.87 -33.85 35.33
N GLU A 104 34.20 -34.88 34.55
CA GLU A 104 34.53 -36.20 35.09
C GLU A 104 36.00 -36.14 35.54
N THR A 105 36.21 -36.01 36.85
CA THR A 105 37.48 -36.34 37.49
C THR A 105 37.62 -37.86 37.47
N LEU A 106 38.57 -38.36 36.67
CA LEU A 106 39.04 -39.73 36.67
C LEU A 106 39.76 -40.03 38.01
N ASP A 107 39.12 -40.79 38.89
CA ASP A 107 39.83 -41.54 39.93
C ASP A 107 40.33 -42.86 39.30
N ALA A 108 41.65 -42.98 39.20
CA ALA A 108 42.34 -44.24 38.91
C ALA A 108 42.62 -44.98 40.24
N PRO A 109 42.66 -46.33 40.23
CA PRO A 109 42.94 -47.15 41.42
C PRO A 109 44.38 -47.03 41.94
#